data_AF-A0A813M370-F1
#
_entry.id   AF-A0A813M370-F1
#
_cell.length_a   1.000
_cell.length_b   1.000
_cell.length_c   1.000
_cell.angle_alpha   90.00
_cell.angle_beta   90.00
_cell.angle_gamma   90.00
#
_symmetry.space_group_name_H-M   'P 1'
#
loop_
_entity.id
_entity.type
_entity.pdbx_description
1 polymer ?
#
loop_
_entity_poly.entity_id
_entity_poly.type
_entity_poly.pdbx_seq_one_letter_code
_entity_poly.pdbx_strand_id
1 'polypeptide(L)'
;MLNKALRTQDIEIILKMGFFVSDLHRQIKYLHSNIDKRRRLTVYRGQGMDNVEFKKMLENEGGLLSFNSFLSTSTDDALALMRAEDAQSDPELTGVFFRIEIDASISSTPFASVDEVSYFSDME
;
A
#
# COMPACT_ATOMS: atom_id res chain seq x y z
N MET A 1 -6.04 9.52 8.15
CA MET A 1 -7.52 9.61 8.17
C MET A 1 -8.15 8.78 7.06
N LEU A 2 -7.88 9.05 5.77
CA LEU A 2 -8.51 8.33 4.65
C LEU A 2 -8.30 6.80 4.67
N ASN A 3 -7.05 6.31 4.71
CA ASN A 3 -6.79 4.87 4.71
C ASN A 3 -7.39 4.16 5.93
N LYS A 4 -7.48 4.83 7.08
CA LYS A 4 -8.19 4.30 8.25
C LYS A 4 -9.68 4.14 7.97
N ALA A 5 -10.33 5.18 7.45
CA ALA A 5 -11.75 5.16 7.10
C ALA A 5 -12.07 4.10 6.05
N LEU A 6 -11.22 3.96 5.02
CA LEU A 6 -11.33 2.89 4.03
C LEU A 6 -11.22 1.49 4.67
N ARG A 7 -10.24 1.29 5.55
CA ARG A 7 -10.03 0.02 6.25
C ARG A 7 -11.20 -0.36 7.15
N THR A 8 -11.76 0.60 7.89
CA THR A 8 -12.88 0.39 8.81
C THR A 8 -14.25 0.58 8.16
N GLN A 9 -14.30 0.84 6.84
CA GLN A 9 -15.52 1.12 6.09
C GLN A 9 -16.38 2.25 6.71
N ASP A 10 -15.74 3.31 7.18
CA ASP A 10 -16.43 4.49 7.71
C ASP A 10 -17.04 5.29 6.56
N ILE A 11 -18.31 5.00 6.26
CA ILE A 11 -19.03 5.56 5.11
C ILE A 11 -19.11 7.08 5.19
N GLU A 12 -19.28 7.65 6.38
CA GLU A 12 -19.41 9.11 6.53
C GLU A 12 -18.11 9.81 6.12
N ILE A 13 -16.96 9.32 6.60
CA ILE A 13 -15.67 9.88 6.21
C ILE A 13 -15.38 9.62 4.72
N ILE A 14 -15.69 8.42 4.22
CA ILE A 14 -15.49 8.08 2.81
C ILE A 14 -16.28 9.02 1.89
N LEU A 15 -17.55 9.29 2.21
CA LEU A 15 -18.37 10.21 1.42
C LEU A 15 -17.82 11.64 1.46
N LYS A 16 -17.43 12.13 2.64
CA LYS A 16 -16.80 13.45 2.78
C LYS A 16 -15.49 13.56 2.02
N MET A 17 -14.73 12.46 1.90
CA MET A 17 -13.46 12.39 1.18
C MET A 17 -13.60 11.97 -0.29
N GLY A 18 -14.82 11.76 -0.80
CA GLY A 18 -15.06 11.19 -2.13
C GLY A 18 -14.41 12.00 -3.26
N PHE A 19 -14.38 13.33 -3.14
CA PHE A 19 -13.68 14.20 -4.08
C PHE A 19 -12.17 13.93 -4.08
N PHE A 20 -11.56 13.82 -2.89
CA PHE A 20 -10.14 13.56 -2.74
C PHE A 20 -9.75 12.17 -3.23
N VAL A 21 -10.57 11.14 -2.95
CA VAL A 21 -10.37 9.79 -3.49
C VAL A 21 -10.40 9.82 -5.02
N SER A 22 -11.35 10.56 -5.60
CA SER A 22 -11.47 10.71 -7.05
C SER A 22 -10.27 11.42 -7.67
N ASP A 23 -9.79 12.49 -7.04
CA ASP A 23 -8.61 13.23 -7.48
C ASP A 23 -7.34 12.42 -7.36
N LEU A 24 -7.13 11.75 -6.22
CA LEU A 24 -5.99 10.88 -5.99
C LEU A 24 -5.93 9.75 -7.03
N HIS A 25 -7.06 9.09 -7.29
CA HIS A 25 -7.13 8.03 -8.31
C HIS A 25 -6.83 8.55 -9.72
N ARG A 26 -7.34 9.74 -10.08
CA ARG A 26 -7.03 10.38 -11.37
C ARG A 26 -5.54 10.68 -11.50
N GLN A 27 -4.90 11.19 -10.45
CA GLN A 27 -3.46 11.47 -10.44
C GLN A 27 -2.62 10.20 -10.58
N ILE A 28 -2.95 9.13 -9.84
CA ILE A 28 -2.27 7.84 -9.96
C ILE A 28 -2.40 7.31 -11.39
N LYS A 29 -3.60 7.38 -11.99
CA LYS A 29 -3.80 6.97 -13.40
C LYS A 29 -2.98 7.79 -14.38
N TYR A 30 -2.91 9.10 -14.19
CA TYR A 30 -2.12 9.99 -15.03
C TYR A 30 -0.64 9.61 -14.99
N LEU A 31 -0.06 9.50 -13.78
CA LEU A 31 1.33 9.10 -13.60
C LEU A 31 1.59 7.68 -14.13
N HIS A 32 0.68 6.73 -13.87
CA HIS A 32 0.74 5.37 -14.38
C HIS A 32 0.79 5.33 -15.92
N SER A 33 0.14 6.26 -16.62
CA SER A 33 0.17 6.26 -18.09
C SER A 33 1.56 6.56 -18.69
N ASN A 34 2.45 7.13 -17.88
CA ASN A 34 3.82 7.50 -18.28
C ASN A 34 4.87 6.43 -17.96
N ILE A 35 4.49 5.30 -17.33
CA ILE A 35 5.45 4.26 -16.96
C ILE A 35 5.72 3.30 -18.13
N ASP A 36 6.90 2.66 -18.12
CA ASP A 36 7.19 1.55 -19.02
C ASP A 36 6.42 0.28 -18.60
N LYS A 37 5.43 -0.10 -19.41
CA LYS A 37 4.57 -1.28 -19.19
C LYS A 37 5.28 -2.63 -19.38
N ARG A 38 6.52 -2.64 -19.86
CA ARG A 38 7.33 -3.86 -20.00
C ARG A 38 8.11 -4.18 -18.72
N ARG A 39 8.12 -3.26 -17.76
CA ARG A 39 8.89 -3.39 -16.52
C ARG A 39 8.19 -4.32 -15.54
N ARG A 40 8.97 -5.22 -14.94
CA ARG A 40 8.62 -5.82 -13.64
C ARG A 40 9.32 -5.03 -12.56
N LEU A 41 8.61 -4.74 -11.48
CA LEU A 41 9.18 -4.06 -10.33
C LEU A 41 8.88 -4.83 -9.05
N THR A 42 9.84 -4.82 -8.13
CA THR A 42 9.63 -5.28 -6.76
C THR A 42 9.57 -4.07 -5.87
N VAL A 43 8.54 -4.02 -5.04
CA VAL A 43 8.36 -2.99 -4.02
C VAL A 43 8.08 -3.64 -2.67
N TYR A 44 8.35 -2.91 -1.61
CA TYR A 44 8.31 -3.40 -0.25
C TYR A 44 7.36 -2.57 0.60
N ARG A 45 6.76 -3.22 1.60
CA ARG A 45 5.91 -2.57 2.59
C ARG A 45 6.05 -3.26 3.93
N GLY A 46 6.40 -2.51 4.96
CA GLY A 46 6.28 -2.95 6.35
C GLY A 46 5.04 -2.39 7.00
N GLN A 47 4.39 -3.20 7.83
CA GLN A 47 3.34 -2.75 8.73
C GLN A 47 3.14 -3.71 9.89
N GLY A 48 2.58 -3.21 10.98
CA GLY A 48 1.91 -4.06 11.96
C GLY A 48 0.58 -4.59 11.43
N MET A 49 0.26 -5.83 11.79
CA MET A 49 -1.01 -6.49 11.51
C MET A 49 -1.52 -7.13 12.80
N ASP A 50 -2.81 -6.99 13.10
CA ASP A 50 -3.41 -7.64 14.27
C ASP A 50 -3.15 -9.15 14.23
N ASN A 51 -2.76 -9.75 15.36
CA ASN A 51 -2.38 -11.18 15.42
C ASN A 51 -3.48 -12.10 14.85
N VAL A 52 -4.75 -11.75 15.03
CA VAL A 52 -5.89 -12.48 14.48
C VAL A 52 -5.97 -12.37 12.95
N GLU A 53 -5.70 -11.19 12.39
CA GLU A 53 -5.67 -10.98 10.95
C GLU A 53 -4.46 -11.68 10.32
N PHE A 54 -3.30 -11.62 10.97
CA PHE A 54 -2.09 -12.33 10.55
C PHE A 54 -2.32 -13.84 10.49
N LYS A 55 -2.95 -14.43 11.51
CA LYS A 55 -3.28 -15.86 11.50
C LYS A 55 -4.20 -16.24 10.33
N LYS A 56 -5.22 -15.43 10.02
CA LYS A 56 -6.09 -15.65 8.85
C LYS A 56 -5.32 -15.57 7.54
N MET A 57 -4.33 -14.68 7.46
CA MET A 57 -3.46 -14.56 6.29
C MET A 57 -2.62 -15.84 6.10
N LEU A 58 -2.07 -16.41 7.18
CA LEU A 58 -1.33 -17.67 7.14
C LEU A 58 -2.21 -18.86 6.70
N GLU A 59 -3.46 -18.90 7.14
CA GLU A 59 -4.43 -19.92 6.73
C GLU A 59 -4.83 -19.80 5.24
N ASN A 60 -4.55 -18.66 4.60
CA ASN A 60 -4.84 -18.37 3.20
C ASN A 60 -3.58 -18.42 2.31
N GLU A 61 -2.59 -19.23 2.67
CA GLU A 61 -1.39 -19.43 1.85
C GLU A 61 -1.75 -19.92 0.43
N GLY A 62 -1.14 -19.29 -0.58
CA GLY A 62 -1.48 -19.52 -2.00
C GLY A 62 -2.80 -18.85 -2.46
N GLY A 63 -3.55 -18.24 -1.55
CA GLY A 63 -4.76 -17.47 -1.84
C GLY A 63 -4.48 -16.04 -2.29
N LEU A 64 -5.56 -15.27 -2.48
CA LEU A 64 -5.50 -13.85 -2.83
C LEU A 64 -5.60 -12.97 -1.57
N LEU A 65 -4.84 -11.88 -1.54
CA LEU A 65 -4.95 -10.83 -0.55
C LEU A 65 -5.52 -9.56 -1.21
N SER A 66 -6.52 -8.96 -0.59
CA SER A 66 -7.14 -7.73 -1.07
C SER A 66 -6.97 -6.61 -0.05
N PHE A 67 -6.62 -5.42 -0.53
CA PHE A 67 -6.53 -4.22 0.28
C PHE A 67 -7.70 -3.29 -0.07
N ASN A 68 -8.40 -2.80 0.94
CA ASN A 68 -9.50 -1.84 0.78
C ASN A 68 -9.04 -0.39 0.88
N SER A 69 -7.74 -0.15 1.07
CA SER A 69 -7.11 1.17 1.18
C SER A 69 -6.05 1.37 0.11
N PHE A 70 -5.62 2.63 -0.11
CA PHE A 70 -4.47 2.89 -0.96
C PHE A 70 -3.19 2.32 -0.34
N LEU A 71 -2.41 1.62 -1.16
CA LEU A 71 -1.12 1.06 -0.77
C LEU A 71 -0.02 2.09 -0.99
N SER A 72 0.79 2.28 0.05
CA SER A 72 2.08 2.97 -0.03
C SER A 72 3.17 1.93 0.17
N THR A 73 4.16 1.95 -0.72
CA THR A 73 5.26 0.99 -0.81
C THR A 73 6.53 1.76 -1.12
N SER A 74 7.69 1.23 -0.73
CA SER A 74 8.99 1.79 -1.11
C SER A 74 9.77 0.81 -1.96
N THR A 75 10.71 1.30 -2.77
CA THR A 75 11.73 0.45 -3.40
C THR A 75 12.88 0.12 -2.44
N ASP A 76 13.00 0.83 -1.31
CA ASP A 76 13.93 0.54 -0.23
C ASP A 76 13.34 -0.54 0.70
N ASP A 77 14.00 -1.70 0.72
CA ASP A 77 13.61 -2.83 1.57
C ASP A 77 13.97 -2.61 3.04
N ALA A 78 15.06 -1.90 3.34
CA ALA A 78 15.46 -1.57 4.70
C ALA A 78 14.46 -0.63 5.36
N LEU A 79 13.96 0.37 4.63
CA LEU A 79 12.89 1.24 5.10
C LEU A 79 11.62 0.43 5.40
N ALA A 80 11.21 -0.45 4.49
CA ALA A 80 10.04 -1.29 4.70
C ALA A 80 10.25 -2.27 5.87
N LEU A 81 11.44 -2.85 6.06
CA LEU A 81 11.73 -3.74 7.17
C LEU A 81 11.63 -3.00 8.52
N MET A 82 12.24 -1.81 8.62
CA MET A 82 12.16 -0.96 9.80
C MET A 82 10.69 -0.70 10.20
N ARG A 83 9.81 -0.42 9.23
CA ARG A 83 8.37 -0.21 9.49
C ARG A 83 7.65 -1.46 9.99
N ALA A 84 8.10 -2.65 9.61
CA ALA A 84 7.55 -3.90 10.14
C ALA A 84 8.05 -4.14 11.57
N GLU A 85 9.31 -3.86 11.84
CA GLU A 85 9.94 -3.99 13.16
C GLU A 85 9.34 -3.05 14.20
N ASP A 86 8.98 -1.81 13.80
CA ASP A 86 8.29 -0.83 14.68
C ASP A 86 7.04 -1.41 15.36
N ALA A 87 6.34 -2.33 14.67
CA ALA A 87 5.13 -2.97 15.18
C ALA A 87 5.39 -3.99 16.30
N GLN A 88 6.61 -4.50 16.44
CA GLN A 88 6.95 -5.51 17.46
C GLN A 88 6.88 -4.96 18.89
N SER A 89 6.80 -3.64 19.05
CA SER A 89 6.60 -2.98 20.34
C SER A 89 5.21 -3.24 20.94
N ASP A 90 4.23 -3.64 20.12
CA ASP A 90 2.87 -3.95 20.53
C ASP A 90 2.62 -5.47 20.52
N PRO A 91 2.35 -6.11 21.67
CA PRO A 91 2.14 -7.55 21.74
C PRO A 91 0.89 -8.04 20.98
N GLU A 92 -0.07 -7.15 20.66
CA GLU A 92 -1.27 -7.48 19.89
C GLU A 92 -1.02 -7.48 18.37
N LEU A 93 0.16 -7.00 17.94
CA LEU A 93 0.53 -6.90 16.54
C LEU A 93 1.66 -7.86 16.16
N THR A 94 1.59 -8.37 14.94
CA THR A 94 2.70 -9.01 14.24
C THR A 94 3.26 -8.05 13.20
N GLY A 95 4.56 -7.81 13.23
CA GLY A 95 5.26 -7.09 12.16
C GLY A 95 5.29 -7.92 10.88
N VAL A 96 4.75 -7.38 9.79
CA VAL A 96 4.68 -8.04 8.48
C VAL A 96 5.47 -7.23 7.45
N PHE A 97 6.44 -7.88 6.83
CA PHE A 97 7.20 -7.37 5.70
C PHE A 97 6.69 -8.00 4.40
N PHE A 98 6.07 -7.19 3.55
CA PHE A 98 5.58 -7.58 2.24
C PHE A 98 6.65 -7.31 1.18
N ARG A 99 6.96 -8.33 0.37
CA ARG A 99 7.65 -8.19 -0.91
C ARG A 99 6.63 -8.39 -2.03
N ILE A 100 6.37 -7.32 -2.78
CA ILE A 100 5.32 -7.28 -3.80
C ILE A 100 5.97 -7.19 -5.18
N GLU A 101 5.70 -8.18 -6.02
CA GLU A 101 6.11 -8.17 -7.42
C GLU A 101 4.97 -7.63 -8.28
N ILE A 102 5.24 -6.55 -9.02
CA ILE A 102 4.26 -5.91 -9.89
C ILE A 102 4.65 -6.18 -11.34
N ASP A 103 3.70 -6.72 -12.09
CA ASP A 103 3.74 -6.81 -13.54
C ASP A 103 3.07 -5.57 -14.15
N ALA A 104 3.87 -4.64 -14.69
CA ALA A 104 3.35 -3.39 -15.25
C ALA A 104 2.53 -3.57 -16.54
N SER A 105 2.48 -4.78 -17.11
CA SER A 105 1.61 -5.07 -18.25
C SER A 105 0.13 -5.18 -17.84
N ILE A 106 -0.16 -5.40 -16.56
CA ILE A 106 -1.51 -5.49 -16.02
C ILE A 106 -2.08 -4.08 -15.83
N SER A 107 -3.05 -3.70 -16.67
CA SER A 107 -3.64 -2.35 -16.65
C SER A 107 -4.82 -2.16 -15.71
N SER A 108 -5.28 -3.21 -15.02
CA SER A 108 -6.47 -3.15 -14.16
C SER A 108 -6.23 -2.35 -12.88
N THR A 109 -4.99 -2.29 -12.41
CA THR A 109 -4.62 -1.68 -11.13
C THR A 109 -3.53 -0.64 -11.38
N PRO A 110 -3.88 0.66 -11.41
CA PRO A 110 -2.88 1.70 -11.64
C PRO A 110 -2.00 1.88 -10.40
N PHE A 111 -0.73 2.17 -10.64
CA PHE A 111 0.27 2.49 -9.63
C PHE A 111 1.23 3.54 -10.19
N ALA A 112 1.88 4.28 -9.30
CA ALA A 112 2.82 5.33 -9.67
C ALA A 112 3.91 5.45 -8.60
N SER A 113 5.13 5.78 -9.03
CA SER A 113 6.08 6.44 -8.11
C SER A 113 5.57 7.85 -7.86
N VAL A 114 5.69 8.29 -6.61
CA VAL A 114 5.28 9.62 -6.17
C VAL A 114 6.48 10.45 -5.73
N ASP A 115 7.71 9.99 -5.97
CA ASP A 115 8.92 10.56 -5.37
C ASP A 115 9.08 12.03 -5.77
N GLU A 116 8.76 12.38 -7.03
CA GLU A 116 8.82 13.76 -7.55
C GLU A 116 7.68 14.68 -7.08
N VAL A 117 6.60 14.12 -6.54
CA VAL A 117 5.39 14.88 -6.14
C VAL A 117 5.04 14.73 -4.66
N SER A 118 5.77 13.87 -3.96
CA SER A 118 5.62 13.59 -2.54
C SER A 118 6.13 14.78 -1.76
N TYR A 119 5.50 15.04 -0.61
CA TYR A 119 6.05 15.99 0.37
C TYR A 119 7.47 15.60 0.82
N PHE A 120 7.84 14.32 0.68
CA PHE A 120 9.13 13.75 1.06
C PHE A 120 10.10 13.58 -0.11
N SER A 121 9.94 14.33 -1.22
CA SER A 121 10.73 14.19 -2.45
C SER A 121 12.26 14.24 -2.25
N ASP A 122 12.72 14.81 -1.13
CA ASP A 122 14.14 14.98 -0.78
C ASP A 122 14.60 14.09 0.40
N MET A 123 13.81 13.10 0.84
CA MET A 123 14.08 12.28 2.04
C MET A 123 13.96 10.76 1.83
N GLU A 124 14.10 10.27 0.60
CA GLU A 124 14.45 8.85 0.32
C GLU A 124 15.91 8.71 -0.11
#